data_AF-A0A3E0M2X2-F1
#
_entry.id   AF-A0A3E0M2X2-F1
#
_cell.length_a   1.000
_cell.length_b   1.000
_cell.length_c   1.000
_cell.angle_alpha   90.00
_cell.angle_beta   90.00
_cell.angle_gamma   90.00
#
_symmetry.space_group_name_H-M   'P 1'
#
loop_
_entity.id
_entity.type
_entity.pdbx_description
1 polymer ?
#
loop_
_entity_poly.entity_id
_entity_poly.type
_entity_poly.pdbx_seq_one_letter_code
_entity_poly.pdbx_strand_id
1 'polypeptide(L)'
;MSSLHPLDGELNLPPEQYSHTLSERVASASALNGFNQTVEIIKKTTAAQIAKRQVEEIALSSACDFDEFYQAQQAKSQPDEETGEILVISVEGKGVVLTSSPP
;
A
#
# COMPACT_ATOMS: atom_id res chain seq x y z
N MET A 1 3.62 -21.26 18.61
CA MET A 1 2.43 -21.32 19.50
C MET A 1 2.25 -19.93 20.07
N SER A 2 1.45 -19.09 19.40
CA SER A 2 1.22 -17.71 19.82
C SER A 2 0.27 -17.68 21.00
N SER A 3 0.76 -17.23 22.15
CA SER A 3 -0.06 -16.86 23.28
C SER A 3 -0.71 -15.52 22.96
N LEU A 4 -1.91 -15.51 22.38
CA LEU A 4 -2.74 -14.32 22.33
C LEU A 4 -3.20 -14.03 23.76
N HIS A 5 -2.83 -12.88 24.33
CA HIS A 5 -3.28 -12.51 25.66
C HIS A 5 -4.77 -12.15 25.56
N PRO A 6 -5.66 -12.65 26.45
CA PRO A 6 -7.11 -12.42 26.34
C PRO A 6 -7.50 -10.94 26.31
N LEU A 7 -6.67 -10.07 26.91
CA LEU A 7 -6.87 -8.62 26.95
C LEU A 7 -6.50 -7.92 25.62
N ASP A 8 -5.66 -8.54 24.79
CA ASP A 8 -5.25 -7.96 23.49
C ASP A 8 -6.42 -7.94 22.49
N GLY A 9 -7.35 -8.88 22.64
CA GLY A 9 -8.59 -8.93 21.85
C GLY A 9 -9.59 -7.83 22.18
N GLU A 10 -9.60 -7.32 23.41
CA GLU A 10 -10.44 -6.18 23.80
C GLU A 10 -9.88 -4.84 23.27
N LEU A 11 -8.57 -4.78 23.00
CA LEU A 11 -7.86 -3.61 22.50
C LEU A 11 -7.76 -3.52 20.97
N ASN A 12 -8.29 -4.53 20.24
CA ASN A 12 -8.15 -4.66 18.78
C ASN A 12 -6.70 -4.41 18.31
N LEU A 13 -5.73 -4.90 19.09
CA LEU A 13 -4.32 -4.74 18.74
C LEU A 13 -4.03 -5.61 17.51
N PRO A 14 -3.40 -5.03 16.47
CA PRO A 14 -3.04 -5.81 15.30
C PRO A 14 -2.14 -7.00 15.71
N PRO A 15 -2.29 -8.16 15.04
CA PRO A 15 -1.32 -9.25 15.20
C PRO A 15 0.09 -8.87 14.70
N GLU A 16 0.20 -7.74 14.01
CA GLU A 16 1.44 -7.13 13.53
C GLU A 16 2.11 -6.27 14.61
N GLN A 17 3.42 -6.05 14.46
CA GLN A 17 4.25 -5.31 15.44
C GLN A 17 3.88 -3.82 15.58
N TYR A 18 3.07 -3.26 14.68
CA TYR A 18 2.79 -1.83 14.56
C TYR A 18 1.31 -1.51 14.63
N SER A 19 0.95 -0.36 15.21
CA SER A 19 -0.45 0.09 15.26
C SER A 19 -0.99 0.37 13.85
N HIS A 20 -2.29 0.14 13.65
CA HIS A 20 -2.94 0.43 12.36
C HIS A 20 -2.73 1.86 11.87
N THR A 21 -2.72 2.83 12.79
CA THR A 21 -2.44 4.25 12.49
C THR A 21 -1.03 4.51 12.00
N LEU A 22 -0.05 3.71 12.46
CA LEU A 22 1.32 3.80 11.97
C LEU A 22 1.41 3.12 10.60
N SER A 23 0.78 1.96 10.42
CA SER A 23 0.73 1.26 9.13
C SER A 23 0.10 2.12 8.03
N GLU A 24 -1.03 2.79 8.32
CA GLU A 24 -1.71 3.72 7.40
C GLU A 24 -0.81 4.90 7.01
N ARG A 25 -0.08 5.48 7.97
CA ARG A 25 0.88 6.56 7.69
C ARG A 25 2.04 6.08 6.84
N VAL A 26 2.57 4.89 7.11
CA VAL A 26 3.64 4.27 6.32
C VAL A 26 3.15 4.07 4.88
N ALA A 27 1.98 3.46 4.68
CA ALA A 27 1.39 3.21 3.38
C ALA A 27 1.19 4.51 2.58
N SER A 28 0.60 5.51 3.22
CA SER A 28 0.37 6.83 2.60
C SER A 28 1.68 7.52 2.23
N ALA A 29 2.69 7.47 3.09
CA ALA A 29 3.98 8.10 2.83
C ALA A 29 4.77 7.36 1.74
N SER A 30 4.73 6.03 1.69
CA SER A 30 5.37 5.21 0.64
C SER A 30 4.70 5.34 -0.73
N ALA A 31 3.40 5.63 -0.78
CA ALA A 31 2.72 5.90 -2.05
C ALA A 31 3.22 7.19 -2.72
N LEU A 32 3.73 8.14 -1.93
CA LEU A 32 4.18 9.46 -2.39
C LEU A 32 5.70 9.60 -2.47
N ASN A 33 6.46 8.74 -1.79
CA ASN A 33 7.90 8.89 -1.58
C ASN A 33 8.63 7.53 -1.65
N GLY A 34 9.94 7.56 -1.91
CA GLY A 34 10.77 6.35 -1.79
C GLY A 34 10.90 5.87 -0.34
N PHE A 35 11.10 4.57 -0.13
CA PHE A 35 11.11 3.97 1.22
C PHE A 35 12.08 4.59 2.22
N ASN A 36 13.27 5.01 1.79
CA ASN A 36 14.22 5.70 2.67
C ASN A 36 13.67 7.03 3.17
N GLN A 37 13.00 7.78 2.29
CA GLN A 37 12.35 9.04 2.66
C GLN A 37 11.14 8.79 3.57
N THR A 38 10.39 7.72 3.33
CA THR A 38 9.30 7.29 4.21
C THR A 38 9.80 7.01 5.63
N VAL A 39 10.92 6.30 5.79
CA VAL A 39 11.53 6.07 7.11
C VAL A 39 11.79 7.40 7.84
N GLU A 40 12.39 8.38 7.15
CA GLU A 40 12.66 9.70 7.74
C GLU A 40 11.38 10.47 8.08
N ILE A 41 10.36 10.42 7.23
CA ILE A 41 9.05 11.06 7.48
C ILE A 41 8.41 10.46 8.74
N ILE A 42 8.38 9.13 8.86
CA ILE A 42 7.79 8.44 10.00
C ILE A 42 8.54 8.77 11.28
N LYS A 43 9.87 8.69 11.24
CA LYS A 43 10.74 9.07 12.35
C LYS A 43 10.50 10.51 12.81
N LYS A 44 10.36 11.45 11.87
CA LYS A 44 10.13 12.88 12.18
C LYS A 44 8.74 13.16 12.74
N THR A 45 7.72 12.46 12.25
CA THR A 45 6.31 12.78 12.57
C THR A 45 5.74 11.98 13.74
N THR A 46 6.32 10.83 14.05
CA THR A 46 5.80 9.91 15.08
C THR A 46 6.82 9.53 16.16
N ALA A 47 8.09 9.92 15.99
CA ALA A 47 9.24 9.44 16.78
C ALA A 47 9.47 7.91 16.75
N ALA A 48 8.61 7.15 16.07
CA ALA A 48 8.76 5.71 15.91
C ALA A 48 10.03 5.39 15.10
N GLN A 49 10.76 4.37 15.55
CA GLN A 49 11.88 3.82 14.80
C GLN A 49 11.38 2.60 14.01
N ILE A 50 11.44 2.71 12.69
CA ILE A 50 11.08 1.64 11.77
C ILE A 50 12.19 1.45 10.75
N ALA A 51 12.63 0.21 10.55
CA ALA A 51 13.63 -0.09 9.54
C ALA A 51 13.02 -0.06 8.14
N LYS A 52 13.83 0.25 7.12
CA LYS A 52 13.40 0.29 5.71
C LYS A 52 12.69 -1.00 5.27
N ARG A 53 13.20 -2.16 5.69
CA ARG A 53 12.59 -3.47 5.38
C ARG A 53 11.16 -3.59 5.92
N GLN A 54 10.91 -3.11 7.14
CA GLN A 54 9.59 -3.14 7.74
C GLN A 54 8.64 -2.16 7.04
N VAL A 55 9.15 -1.00 6.59
CA VAL A 55 8.37 -0.08 5.73
C VAL A 55 7.96 -0.77 4.42
N GLU A 56 8.86 -1.52 3.79
CA GLU A 56 8.56 -2.28 2.57
C GLU A 56 7.51 -3.36 2.82
N GLU A 57 7.63 -4.11 3.92
CA GLU A 57 6.68 -5.16 4.32
C GLU A 57 5.28 -4.59 4.59
N ILE A 58 5.18 -3.45 5.30
CA ILE A 58 3.90 -2.77 5.54
C ILE A 58 3.31 -2.22 4.24
N ALA A 59 4.13 -1.62 3.37
CA ALA A 59 3.65 -1.10 2.10
C ALA A 59 3.11 -2.24 1.21
N LEU A 60 3.79 -3.39 1.22
CA LEU A 60 3.35 -4.60 0.51
C LEU A 60 2.04 -5.15 1.09
N SER A 61 1.93 -5.28 2.41
CA SER A 61 0.71 -5.79 3.05
C SER A 61 -0.49 -4.83 2.88
N SER A 62 -0.22 -3.53 2.79
CA SER A 62 -1.24 -2.50 2.58
C SER A 62 -1.78 -2.46 1.15
N ALA A 63 -1.07 -3.01 0.17
CA ALA A 63 -1.48 -3.05 -1.24
C ALA A 63 -2.30 -4.31 -1.60
N CYS A 64 -2.99 -4.90 -0.63
CA CYS A 64 -3.70 -6.17 -0.77
C CYS A 64 -4.93 -6.11 -1.69
N ASP A 65 -5.47 -4.92 -1.95
CA ASP A 65 -6.67 -4.68 -2.74
C ASP A 65 -6.39 -4.30 -4.20
N PHE A 66 -5.12 -4.30 -4.62
CA PHE A 66 -4.70 -3.82 -5.94
C PHE A 66 -5.42 -4.55 -7.09
N ASP A 67 -5.44 -5.89 -7.06
CA ASP A 67 -6.06 -6.69 -8.12
C ASP A 67 -7.58 -6.50 -8.14
N GLU A 68 -8.22 -6.49 -6.97
CA GLU A 68 -9.67 -6.29 -6.85
C GLU A 68 -10.10 -4.90 -7.36
N PHE A 69 -9.30 -3.86 -7.07
CA PHE A 69 -9.55 -2.51 -7.55
C PHE A 69 -9.59 -2.45 -9.09
N TYR A 70 -8.59 -3.02 -9.77
CA TYR A 70 -8.53 -2.99 -11.23
C TYR A 70 -9.58 -3.89 -11.87
N GLN A 71 -9.92 -5.03 -11.27
CA GLN A 71 -11.03 -5.87 -11.73
C GLN A 71 -12.37 -5.12 -11.66
N ALA A 72 -12.64 -4.44 -10.54
CA ALA A 72 -13.83 -3.64 -10.38
C ALA A 72 -13.89 -2.46 -11.36
N GLN A 73 -12.74 -1.86 -11.69
CA GLN A 73 -12.67 -0.79 -12.67
C GLN A 73 -12.93 -1.29 -14.08
N GLN A 74 -12.36 -2.43 -14.47
CA GLN A 74 -12.59 -3.04 -15.78
C GLN A 74 -14.06 -3.43 -16.00
N ALA A 75 -14.71 -3.96 -14.96
CA ALA A 75 -16.14 -4.29 -15.01
C ALA A 75 -17.03 -3.07 -15.26
N LYS A 76 -16.65 -1.88 -14.76
CA LYS A 76 -17.36 -0.61 -14.99
C LYS A 76 -17.11 0.00 -16.37
N SER A 77 -16.02 -0.38 -17.02
CA SER A 77 -15.63 0.14 -18.34
C SER A 77 -16.28 -0.61 -19.51
N GLN A 78 -17.26 -1.49 -19.27
CA GLN A 78 -17.99 -2.13 -20.36
C GLN A 78 -18.66 -1.06 -21.23
N PRO A 79 -18.39 -1.05 -22.55
CA PRO A 79 -19.01 -0.08 -23.44
C PRO A 79 -20.52 -0.33 -23.48
N ASP A 80 -21.32 0.72 -23.31
CA ASP A 80 -22.74 0.67 -23.65
C ASP A 80 -22.88 0.30 -25.13
N GLU A 81 -23.86 -0.56 -25.46
CA GLU A 81 -24.10 -1.01 -26.84
C GLU A 81 -24.55 0.14 -27.77
N GLU A 82 -24.92 1.30 -27.21
CA GLU A 82 -25.11 2.54 -27.96
C GLU A 82 -23.78 3.26 -28.17
N THR A 83 -23.34 3.36 -29.43
CA THR A 83 -22.23 4.23 -29.83
C THR A 83 -22.57 5.71 -29.59
N GLY A 84 -22.34 6.17 -28.36
CA GLY A 84 -22.34 7.58 -27.94
C GLY A 84 -21.02 8.30 -28.27
N GLU A 85 -20.89 9.53 -27.74
CA GLU A 85 -19.83 10.51 -28.03
C GLU A 85 -18.39 9.94 -28.03
N ILE A 86 -17.53 10.52 -28.88
CA ILE A 86 -16.15 10.06 -29.08
C ILE A 86 -15.35 10.22 -27.78
N LEU A 87 -14.96 9.09 -27.17
CA LEU A 87 -14.03 9.06 -26.04
C LEU A 87 -12.58 9.15 -26.54
N VAL A 88 -11.88 10.23 -26.21
CA VAL A 88 -10.46 10.41 -26.51
C VAL A 88 -9.63 10.13 -25.25
N ILE A 89 -8.71 9.16 -25.32
CA ILE A 89 -7.79 8.80 -24.23
C ILE A 89 -6.35 9.08 -24.68
N SER A 90 -5.55 9.68 -23.81
CA SER A 90 -4.11 9.82 -23.99
C SER A 90 -3.37 8.90 -23.02
N VAL A 91 -2.27 8.29 -23.47
CA VAL A 91 -1.48 7.35 -22.69
C VAL A 91 -0.02 7.79 -22.72
N GLU A 92 0.61 7.89 -21.55
CA GLU A 92 2.05 8.14 -21.39
C GLU A 92 2.71 6.91 -20.78
N GLY A 93 3.86 6.52 -21.35
CA GLY A 93 4.62 5.36 -20.91
C GLY A 93 6.01 5.76 -20.48
N LYS A 94 6.30 5.62 -19.18
CA LYS A 94 7.64 5.85 -18.61
C LYS A 94 8.32 4.52 -18.29
N GLY A 95 9.52 4.30 -18.82
CA GLY A 95 10.32 3.11 -18.52
C GLY A 95 10.91 3.17 -17.10
N VAL A 96 10.74 2.09 -16.34
CA VAL A 96 11.38 1.89 -15.02
C VAL A 96 12.24 0.63 -15.08
N VAL A 97 13.50 0.74 -14.67
CA VAL A 97 14.41 -0.41 -14.61
C VAL A 97 14.04 -1.27 -13.41
N LEU A 98 13.61 -2.50 -13.66
CA LEU A 98 13.43 -3.52 -12.63
C LEU A 98 14.72 -4.32 -12.49
N THR A 99 15.28 -4.34 -11.28
CA THR A 99 16.47 -5.13 -10.96
C THR A 99 16.09 -6.22 -9.97
N SER A 100 16.40 -7.48 -10.27
CA SER A 100 16.32 -8.55 -9.28
C SER A 100 17.53 -8.44 -8.36
N SER A 101 17.35 -8.36 -7.04
CA SER A 101 18.44 -8.74 -6.14
C SER A 101 18.55 -10.27 -6.13
N PRO A 102 19.75 -10.85 -6.06
CA PRO A 102 19.88 -12.26 -5.75
C PRO A 102 19.26 -12.56 -4.36
N PRO A 103 18.74 -13.78 -4.14
CA PRO A 103 18.11 -14.20 -2.88
C PRO A 103 19.09 -14.20 -1.71
#